data_AF-A0A9N8EJQ3-F1
#
_entry.id   AF-A0A9N8EJQ3-F1
#
_cell.length_a   1.000
_cell.length_b   1.000
_cell.length_c   1.000
_cell.angle_alpha   90.00
_cell.angle_beta   90.00
_cell.angle_gamma   90.00
#
_symmetry.space_group_name_H-M   'P 1'
#
loop_
_entity.id
_entity.type
_entity.pdbx_description
1 polymer ?
#
loop_
_entity_poly.entity_id
_entity_poly.type
_entity_poly.pdbx_seq_one_letter_code
_entity_poly.pdbx_strand_id
1 'polypeptide(L)'
;MNDDVQIHLSELIAQFATDNQDDLDAATFQSLTAPETLRSISSKAALSLLKVEDAVVTNTEGSTALQDRCVAAMAANWKDVGASLTSDQGLATLKPPVLAKVVAK
;
A
#
# COMPACT_ATOMS: atom_id res chain seq x y z
N MET A 1 0.16 -9.16 -19.54
CA MET A 1 1.08 -9.20 -18.38
C MET A 1 0.31 -9.90 -17.28
N ASN A 2 0.84 -10.98 -16.70
CA ASN A 2 0.16 -11.75 -15.64
C ASN A 2 0.06 -10.89 -14.37
N ASP A 3 -1.03 -11.02 -13.60
CA ASP A 3 -1.27 -10.22 -12.39
C ASP A 3 -0.17 -10.45 -11.33
N ASP A 4 0.38 -11.66 -11.25
CA ASP A 4 1.52 -11.99 -10.39
C ASP A 4 2.76 -11.13 -10.69
N VAL A 5 2.99 -10.80 -11.97
CA VAL A 5 4.13 -9.96 -12.38
C VAL A 5 3.91 -8.51 -11.97
N GLN A 6 2.67 -8.03 -12.03
CA GLN A 6 2.31 -6.68 -11.60
C GLN A 6 2.44 -6.52 -10.08
N ILE A 7 2.00 -7.53 -9.32
CA ILE A 7 2.17 -7.57 -7.87
C ILE A 7 3.65 -7.54 -7.51
N HIS A 8 4.47 -8.41 -8.11
CA HIS A 8 5.89 -8.44 -7.84
C HIS A 8 6.61 -7.14 -8.23
N LEU A 9 6.23 -6.55 -9.38
CA LEU A 9 6.77 -5.27 -9.83
C LEU A 9 6.43 -4.15 -8.85
N SER A 10 5.20 -4.10 -8.32
CA SER A 10 4.81 -3.09 -7.33
C SER A 10 5.66 -3.16 -6.06
N GLU A 11 5.98 -4.38 -5.60
CA GLU A 11 6.84 -4.59 -4.42
C GLU A 11 8.29 -4.20 -4.72
N LEU A 12 8.79 -4.52 -5.91
CA LEU A 12 10.13 -4.15 -6.33
C LEU A 12 10.29 -2.63 -6.46
N ILE A 13 9.32 -1.95 -7.07
CA ILE A 13 9.31 -0.49 -7.17
C ILE A 13 9.24 0.14 -5.78
N ALA A 14 8.38 -0.38 -4.90
CA ALA A 14 8.28 0.10 -3.53
C ALA A 14 9.61 -0.05 -2.77
N GLN A 15 10.27 -1.19 -2.91
CA GLN A 15 11.56 -1.45 -2.28
C GLN A 15 12.64 -0.50 -2.83
N PHE A 16 12.77 -0.43 -4.16
CA PHE A 16 13.72 0.44 -4.83
C PHE A 16 13.51 1.91 -4.43
N ALA A 17 12.26 2.37 -4.43
CA ALA A 17 11.93 3.76 -4.10
C ALA A 17 12.13 4.08 -2.62
N THR A 18 11.99 3.09 -1.73
CA THR A 18 12.32 3.23 -0.30
C THR A 18 13.83 3.29 -0.09
N ASP A 19 14.60 2.44 -0.77
CA ASP A 19 16.06 2.36 -0.60
C ASP A 19 16.80 3.55 -1.24
N ASN A 20 16.19 4.19 -2.25
CA ASN A 20 16.80 5.28 -3.02
C ASN A 20 16.00 6.59 -2.90
N GLN A 21 15.28 6.79 -1.79
CA GLN A 21 14.35 7.92 -1.62
C GLN A 21 15.01 9.29 -1.82
N ASP A 22 16.26 9.45 -1.40
CA ASP A 22 17.01 10.72 -1.51
C ASP A 22 17.49 11.01 -2.94
N ASP A 23 17.66 9.96 -3.76
CA ASP A 23 18.19 10.04 -5.13
C ASP A 23 17.09 9.93 -6.20
N LEU A 24 15.88 9.55 -5.82
CA LEU A 24 14.77 9.33 -6.74
C LEU A 24 14.04 10.63 -7.05
N ASP A 25 14.22 11.12 -8.28
CA ASP A 25 13.47 12.29 -8.75
C ASP A 25 11.99 11.98 -9.03
N ALA A 26 11.17 13.02 -8.99
CA ALA A 26 9.72 12.92 -9.17
C ALA A 26 9.29 12.40 -10.57
N ALA A 27 10.03 12.73 -11.62
CA ALA A 27 9.70 12.30 -12.98
C ALA A 27 9.94 10.79 -13.15
N THR A 28 11.07 10.31 -12.62
CA THR A 28 11.41 8.89 -12.59
C THR A 28 10.40 8.10 -11.76
N PHE A 29 10.05 8.59 -10.57
CA PHE A 29 9.02 7.96 -9.74
C PHE A 29 7.66 7.90 -10.44
N GLN A 30 7.21 8.99 -11.06
CA GLN A 30 5.94 9.01 -11.81
C GLN A 30 5.95 8.04 -13.00
N SER A 31 7.07 7.92 -13.72
CA SER A 31 7.20 6.99 -14.85
C SER A 31 7.08 5.52 -14.40
N LEU A 32 7.74 5.17 -13.30
CA LEU A 32 7.70 3.82 -12.72
C LEU A 32 6.33 3.46 -12.19
N THR A 33 5.63 4.43 -11.61
CA THR A 33 4.32 4.23 -10.98
C THR A 33 3.14 4.53 -11.89
N ALA A 34 3.38 5.00 -13.13
CA ALA A 34 2.35 5.30 -14.10
C ALA A 34 1.42 4.09 -14.35
N PRO A 35 0.12 4.29 -14.61
CA PRO A 35 -0.82 3.20 -14.90
C PRO A 35 -0.41 2.32 -16.08
N GLU A 36 0.33 2.87 -17.04
CA GLU A 36 0.90 2.13 -18.18
C GLU A 36 1.90 1.04 -17.70
N THR A 37 2.76 1.41 -16.75
CA THR A 37 3.86 0.59 -16.21
C THR A 37 3.38 -0.33 -15.09
N LEU A 38 2.68 0.25 -14.11
CA LEU A 38 2.21 -0.40 -12.90
C LEU A 38 0.70 -0.30 -12.82
N ARG A 39 -0.01 -1.30 -13.34
CA ARG A 39 -1.48 -1.33 -13.35
C ARG A 39 -2.07 -1.73 -12.01
N SER A 40 -1.41 -2.66 -11.33
CA SER A 40 -1.87 -3.22 -10.05
C SER A 40 -0.83 -3.00 -8.95
N ILE A 41 -1.30 -2.83 -7.73
CA ILE A 41 -0.47 -2.55 -6.56
C ILE A 41 -0.72 -3.64 -5.52
N SER A 42 0.36 -4.29 -5.07
CA SER A 42 0.34 -5.20 -3.94
C SER A 42 -0.10 -4.46 -2.68
N SER A 43 -0.95 -5.08 -1.87
CA SER A 43 -1.35 -4.52 -0.57
C SER A 43 -0.14 -4.25 0.34
N LYS A 44 0.93 -5.03 0.20
CA LYS A 44 2.20 -4.83 0.92
C LYS A 44 2.95 -3.60 0.45
N ALA A 45 2.93 -3.32 -0.85
CA ALA A 45 3.63 -2.21 -1.47
C ALA A 45 2.89 -0.86 -1.27
N ALA A 46 1.56 -0.90 -1.18
CA ALA A 46 0.70 0.30 -1.16
C ALA A 46 1.08 1.32 -0.08
N LEU A 47 1.38 0.85 1.13
CA LEU A 47 1.75 1.74 2.25
C LEU A 47 3.12 2.40 2.06
N SER A 48 4.10 1.67 1.53
CA SER A 48 5.43 2.22 1.26
C SER A 48 5.37 3.22 0.12
N LEU A 49 4.66 2.90 -0.96
CA LEU A 49 4.53 3.78 -2.12
C LEU A 49 3.83 5.10 -1.78
N LEU A 50 2.80 5.09 -0.94
CA LEU A 50 2.14 6.32 -0.48
C LEU A 50 3.10 7.26 0.25
N LYS A 51 3.91 6.73 1.16
CA LYS A 51 4.88 7.55 1.91
C LYS A 51 5.93 8.15 1.00
N VAL A 52 6.42 7.38 0.03
CA VAL A 52 7.41 7.86 -0.94
C VAL A 52 6.78 8.91 -1.84
N GLU A 53 5.54 8.70 -2.30
CA GLU A 53 4.81 9.67 -3.09
C GLU A 53 4.65 11.01 -2.38
N ASP A 54 4.24 11.01 -1.12
CA ASP A 54 4.11 12.25 -0.33
C ASP A 54 5.47 12.98 -0.17
N ALA A 55 6.57 12.22 -0.11
CA ALA A 55 7.91 12.77 0.05
C ALA A 55 8.51 13.31 -1.26
N VAL A 56 8.22 12.65 -2.39
CA VAL A 56 8.82 12.96 -3.70
C VAL A 56 7.94 13.94 -4.48
N VAL A 57 6.62 13.89 -4.30
CA VAL A 57 5.62 14.70 -5.00
C VAL A 57 5.09 15.79 -4.07
N THR A 58 5.98 16.63 -3.57
CA THR A 58 5.68 17.68 -2.58
C THR A 58 4.81 18.85 -3.09
N ASN A 59 4.38 18.83 -4.37
CA ASN A 59 3.82 20.01 -5.05
C ASN A 59 2.51 19.78 -5.84
N THR A 60 1.85 18.63 -5.77
CA THR A 60 0.56 18.44 -6.44
C THR A 60 -0.59 18.63 -5.46
N GLU A 61 -1.33 19.72 -5.60
CA GLU A 61 -2.63 19.90 -4.95
C GLU A 61 -3.63 18.87 -5.51
N GLY A 62 -3.92 17.82 -4.74
CA GLY A 62 -4.97 16.84 -5.06
C GLY A 62 -4.52 15.37 -4.96
N SER A 63 -5.49 14.47 -4.89
CA SER A 63 -5.24 13.02 -4.92
C SER A 63 -4.64 12.65 -6.27
N THR A 64 -3.49 11.97 -6.28
CA THR A 64 -2.91 11.46 -7.52
C THR A 64 -3.56 10.12 -7.90
N ALA A 65 -3.41 9.73 -9.18
CA ALA A 65 -3.84 8.41 -9.63
C ALA A 65 -3.10 7.26 -8.92
N LEU A 66 -1.90 7.49 -8.38
CA LEU A 66 -1.19 6.50 -7.58
C LEU A 66 -1.79 6.39 -6.18
N GLN A 67 -2.07 7.51 -5.51
CA GLN A 67 -2.73 7.54 -4.21
C GLN A 67 -4.07 6.79 -4.26
N ASP A 68 -4.91 7.05 -5.27
CA ASP A 68 -6.19 6.37 -5.43
C ASP A 68 -6.04 4.84 -5.55
N ARG A 69 -5.04 4.38 -6.31
CA ARG A 69 -4.76 2.93 -6.48
C ARG A 69 -4.21 2.30 -5.21
N CYS A 70 -3.32 2.99 -4.50
CA CYS A 70 -2.82 2.53 -3.21
C CYS A 70 -3.94 2.43 -2.16
N VAL A 71 -4.83 3.43 -2.10
CA VAL A 71 -6.02 3.42 -1.24
C VAL A 71 -6.95 2.27 -1.59
N ALA A 72 -7.20 2.03 -2.88
CA ALA A 72 -8.01 0.90 -3.33
C ALA A 72 -7.39 -0.45 -2.92
N ALA A 73 -6.07 -0.63 -3.08
CA ALA A 73 -5.36 -1.84 -2.70
C ALA A 73 -5.42 -2.09 -1.18
N MET A 74 -5.26 -1.04 -0.36
CA MET A 74 -5.41 -1.14 1.08
C MET A 74 -6.85 -1.46 1.49
N ALA A 75 -7.84 -0.84 0.85
CA ALA A 75 -9.25 -1.09 1.13
C ALA A 75 -9.63 -2.54 0.79
N ALA A 76 -9.12 -3.09 -0.31
CA ALA A 76 -9.30 -4.50 -0.65
C ALA A 76 -8.67 -5.41 0.42
N ASN A 77 -7.43 -5.14 0.83
CA ASN A 77 -6.76 -5.89 1.88
C ASN A 77 -7.52 -5.84 3.22
N TRP A 78 -8.10 -4.69 3.58
CA TRP A 78 -8.90 -4.56 4.79
C TRP A 78 -10.21 -5.36 4.72
N LYS A 79 -10.82 -5.46 3.53
CA LYS A 79 -11.98 -6.35 3.33
C LYS A 79 -11.60 -7.81 3.47
N ASP A 80 -10.45 -8.23 2.94
CA ASP A 80 -9.97 -9.60 3.06
C ASP A 80 -9.63 -9.95 4.52
N VAL A 81 -8.98 -9.05 5.25
CA VAL A 81 -8.73 -9.19 6.68
C VAL A 81 -10.06 -9.22 7.44
N GLY A 82 -10.99 -8.31 7.16
CA GLY A 82 -12.31 -8.29 7.80
C GLY A 82 -13.10 -9.57 7.57
N ALA A 83 -13.08 -10.11 6.34
CA ALA A 83 -13.70 -11.39 5.99
C ALA A 83 -13.02 -12.57 6.74
N SER A 84 -11.69 -12.54 6.84
CA SER A 84 -10.93 -13.52 7.63
C SER A 84 -11.23 -13.44 9.12
N LEU A 85 -11.48 -12.24 9.66
CA LEU A 85 -11.85 -12.00 11.07
C LEU A 85 -13.30 -12.37 11.39
N THR A 86 -14.19 -12.35 10.40
CA THR A 86 -15.57 -12.86 10.55
C THR A 86 -15.64 -14.39 10.51
N SER A 87 -14.55 -15.07 10.14
CA SER A 87 -14.39 -16.49 10.48
C SER A 87 -13.92 -16.57 11.93
N ASP A 88 -14.61 -17.33 12.78
CA ASP A 88 -14.42 -17.41 14.24
C ASP A 88 -12.97 -17.70 14.73
N GLN A 89 -12.03 -17.98 13.83
CA GLN A 89 -10.60 -18.19 14.11
C GLN A 89 -9.75 -16.90 14.07
N GLY A 90 -10.19 -15.83 13.41
CA GLY A 90 -9.38 -14.61 13.23
C GLY A 90 -9.34 -13.67 14.44
N LEU A 91 -10.39 -13.67 15.26
CA LEU A 91 -10.48 -12.82 16.46
C LEU A 91 -9.54 -13.25 17.60
N ALA A 92 -9.09 -14.52 17.61
CA ALA A 92 -8.22 -15.05 18.65
C ALA A 92 -6.74 -14.64 18.49
N THR A 93 -6.30 -14.35 17.26
CA THR A 93 -4.91 -14.00 16.94
C THR A 93 -4.62 -12.50 17.05
N LEU A 94 -5.65 -11.65 16.98
CA LEU A 94 -5.54 -10.18 17.14
C LEU A 94 -5.87 -9.71 18.57
N LYS A 95 -5.45 -10.42 19.62
CA LYS A 95 -5.37 -9.82 20.96
C LYS A 95 -3.98 -9.23 21.23
N PRO A 96 -3.64 -8.01 20.78
CA PRO A 96 -2.68 -7.20 21.50
C PRO A 96 -3.21 -6.95 22.92
N PRO A 97 -2.35 -6.91 23.94
CA PRO A 97 -2.74 -6.61 25.33
C PRO A 97 -3.48 -5.27 25.51
N VAL A 98 -3.49 -4.41 24.49
CA VAL A 98 -4.16 -3.10 24.47
C VAL A 98 -5.69 -3.22 24.42
N LEU A 99 -6.25 -4.22 23.73
CA LEU A 99 -7.71 -4.35 23.59
C LEU A 99 -8.40 -4.95 24.82
N ALA A 100 -7.65 -5.56 25.75
CA ALA A 100 -8.18 -6.03 27.02
C ALA A 100 -8.70 -4.88 27.92
N LYS A 101 -8.25 -3.64 27.69
CA LYS A 101 -8.70 -2.47 28.47
C LYS A 101 -9.99 -1.85 27.96
N VAL A 102 -10.45 -2.17 26.75
CA VAL A 102 -11.64 -1.53 26.15
C VAL A 102 -12.91 -2.35 26.39
N VAL A 103 -12.79 -3.65 26.67
CA VAL A 103 -13.94 -4.54 26.94
C VAL A 103 -14.32 -4.58 28.43
N ALA A 104 -13.54 -3.94 29.29
CA ALA A 104 -13.87 -3.78 30.71
C ALA A 104 -14.56 -2.43 30.96
N LYS A 105 -15.80 -2.29 30.49
CA LYS A 105 -16.74 -1.33 31.08
C LYS A 105 -18.18 -1.81 30.98
#